data_AF-A0A3M1DC27-F1
#
_entry.id   AF-A0A3M1DC27-F1
#
_cell.length_a   1.000
_cell.length_b   1.000
_cell.length_c   1.000
_cell.angle_alpha   90.00
_cell.angle_beta   90.00
_cell.angle_gamma   90.00
#
_symmetry.space_group_name_H-M   'P 1'
#
loop_
_entity.id
_entity.type
_entity.pdbx_description
1 polymer ?
#
loop_
_entity_poly.entity_id
_entity_poly.type
_entity_poly.pdbx_seq_one_letter_code
_entity_poly.pdbx_strand_id
1 'polypeptide(L)'
;TPPFEQLEQRTLLEMLADVREVLEANGDGDKPLWITEIGWPVHAAVSEQQQAMYLSRAYLLALSAGVEKICWYTLEDEPGHVVEFEDTFGLLPHDDDPTDGTVPEPKPSWRALKALADLLGGTRFDVDMSPHYSLPHGVHLLRFATPDRARQVLAAWCEESQYRLSVEPDDGYRWEGWYDFLGAPLEGGGDELILTERPVYLVESRLFEL
;
A
#
# COMPACT_ATOMS: atom_id res chain seq x y z
N THR A 1 15.07 -22.32 -25.02
CA THR A 1 14.33 -21.39 -24.17
C THR A 1 13.92 -22.17 -22.93
N PRO A 2 14.31 -21.79 -21.71
CA PRO A 2 13.79 -22.49 -20.55
C PRO A 2 12.27 -22.27 -20.48
N PRO A 3 11.50 -23.26 -20.00
CA PRO A 3 10.06 -23.16 -19.90
C PRO A 3 9.69 -22.11 -18.83
N PHE A 4 8.64 -21.34 -19.13
CA PHE A 4 8.06 -20.27 -18.30
C PHE A 4 7.57 -20.71 -16.90
N GLU A 5 7.79 -21.97 -16.49
CA GLU A 5 7.19 -22.60 -15.30
C GLU A 5 8.05 -22.55 -14.04
N GLN A 6 9.18 -21.84 -14.03
CA GLN A 6 9.99 -21.60 -12.84
C GLN A 6 10.56 -20.17 -12.79
N LEU A 7 9.73 -19.17 -13.10
CA LEU A 7 10.01 -17.85 -12.55
C LEU A 7 9.73 -17.95 -11.05
N GLU A 8 10.77 -18.02 -10.22
CA GLU A 8 10.63 -17.66 -8.81
C GLU A 8 9.81 -16.37 -8.76
N GLN A 9 8.66 -16.39 -8.08
CA GLN A 9 7.81 -15.21 -8.00
C GLN A 9 8.58 -14.14 -7.24
N ARG A 10 9.14 -13.20 -8.00
CA ARG A 10 9.88 -12.09 -7.46
C ARG A 10 8.93 -11.16 -6.75
N THR A 11 9.33 -10.71 -5.58
CA THR A 11 8.59 -9.66 -4.87
C THR A 11 8.74 -8.34 -5.63
N LEU A 12 7.80 -7.41 -5.40
CA LEU A 12 7.90 -6.06 -5.96
C LEU A 12 9.21 -5.37 -5.57
N LEU A 13 9.66 -5.55 -4.32
CA LEU A 13 10.92 -4.96 -3.84
C LEU A 13 12.14 -5.50 -4.60
N GLU A 14 12.19 -6.81 -4.86
CA GLU A 14 13.27 -7.42 -5.65
C GLU A 14 13.25 -6.89 -7.09
N MET A 15 12.08 -6.78 -7.71
CA MET A 15 11.97 -6.21 -9.07
C MET A 15 12.46 -4.75 -9.11
N LEU A 16 12.10 -3.94 -8.11
CA LEU A 16 12.54 -2.55 -8.03
C LEU A 16 14.05 -2.43 -7.78
N ALA A 17 14.62 -3.32 -6.95
CA ALA A 17 16.05 -3.39 -6.72
C ALA A 17 16.82 -3.71 -8.02
N ASP A 18 16.37 -4.69 -8.81
CA ASP A 18 17.01 -5.00 -10.10
C ASP A 18 16.95 -3.84 -11.08
N VAL A 19 15.81 -3.15 -11.15
CA VAL A 19 15.69 -1.96 -12.01
C VAL A 19 16.69 -0.90 -11.58
N ARG A 20 16.88 -0.68 -10.27
CA ARG A 20 17.89 0.24 -9.74
C ARG A 20 19.30 -0.20 -10.13
N GLU A 21 19.64 -1.48 -9.96
CA GLU A 21 20.95 -2.00 -10.37
C GLU A 21 21.22 -1.78 -11.86
N VAL A 22 20.22 -1.98 -12.72
CA VAL A 22 20.34 -1.73 -14.16
C VAL A 22 20.56 -0.23 -14.44
N LEU A 23 19.84 0.66 -13.78
CA LEU A 23 20.02 2.11 -13.94
C LEU A 23 21.43 2.53 -13.50
N GLU A 24 21.89 2.06 -12.33
CA GLU A 24 23.24 2.34 -11.82
C GLU A 24 24.33 1.86 -12.78
N ALA A 25 24.23 0.62 -13.26
CA ALA A 25 25.19 0.04 -14.19
C ALA A 25 25.30 0.81 -15.53
N ASN A 26 24.28 1.59 -15.89
CA ASN A 26 24.23 2.38 -17.12
C ASN A 26 24.44 3.90 -16.87
N GLY A 27 24.82 4.31 -15.66
CA GLY A 27 25.08 5.72 -15.33
C GLY A 27 23.82 6.56 -15.14
N ASP A 28 22.68 5.91 -14.92
CA ASP A 28 21.35 6.50 -14.78
C ASP A 28 20.80 6.40 -13.34
N GLY A 29 21.63 6.03 -12.36
CA GLY A 29 21.23 5.80 -10.97
C GLY A 29 20.54 6.99 -10.28
N ASP A 30 20.88 8.22 -10.67
CA ASP A 30 20.28 9.45 -10.14
C ASP A 30 18.87 9.74 -10.69
N LYS A 31 18.41 8.99 -11.70
CA LYS A 31 17.07 9.21 -12.27
C LYS A 31 15.99 8.73 -11.29
N PRO A 32 14.88 9.48 -11.18
CA PRO A 32 13.74 9.03 -10.40
C PRO A 32 13.12 7.78 -11.02
N LEU A 33 12.64 6.87 -10.18
CA LEU A 33 11.96 5.65 -10.63
C LEU A 33 10.45 5.85 -10.54
N TRP A 34 9.75 5.60 -11.66
CA TRP A 34 8.30 5.67 -11.75
C TRP A 34 7.77 4.30 -12.14
N ILE A 35 6.69 3.87 -11.49
CA ILE A 35 5.86 2.75 -11.91
C ILE A 35 4.71 3.36 -12.69
N THR A 36 4.78 3.30 -14.02
CA THR A 36 3.76 3.91 -14.90
C THR A 36 2.49 3.07 -14.99
N GLU A 37 2.56 1.78 -14.69
CA GLU A 37 1.40 0.89 -14.58
C GLU A 37 1.67 -0.15 -13.49
N ILE A 38 0.70 -0.32 -12.59
CA ILE A 38 0.60 -1.44 -11.65
C ILE A 38 -0.86 -1.65 -11.31
N GLY A 39 -1.29 -2.89 -11.21
CA GLY A 39 -2.69 -3.18 -10.96
C GLY A 39 -2.93 -4.67 -10.78
N TRP A 40 -4.08 -4.98 -10.19
CA TRP A 40 -4.62 -6.33 -10.18
C TRP A 40 -6.08 -6.27 -10.62
N PRO A 41 -6.52 -7.12 -11.55
CA PRO A 41 -7.91 -7.18 -11.96
C PRO A 41 -8.75 -7.89 -10.91
N VAL A 42 -10.01 -7.50 -10.76
CA VAL A 42 -11.01 -8.28 -10.02
C VAL A 42 -11.45 -9.43 -10.92
N HIS A 43 -10.62 -10.47 -11.02
CA HIS A 43 -10.82 -11.59 -11.92
C HIS A 43 -10.35 -12.91 -11.30
N ALA A 44 -11.11 -13.98 -11.55
CA ALA A 44 -10.88 -15.32 -11.00
C ALA A 44 -10.74 -15.35 -9.46
N ALA A 45 -9.51 -15.52 -8.96
CA ALA A 45 -9.22 -15.68 -7.53
C ALA A 45 -9.04 -14.35 -6.77
N VAL A 46 -9.07 -13.21 -7.47
CA VAL A 46 -8.92 -11.88 -6.88
C VAL A 46 -10.30 -11.23 -6.72
N SER A 47 -10.75 -11.10 -5.48
CA SER A 47 -11.91 -10.30 -5.09
C SER A 47 -11.58 -8.82 -5.04
N GLU A 48 -12.60 -7.96 -5.04
CA GLU A 48 -12.43 -6.51 -4.85
C GLU A 48 -11.68 -6.16 -3.55
N GLN A 49 -11.90 -6.94 -2.49
CA GLN A 49 -11.20 -6.76 -1.23
C GLN A 49 -9.71 -7.11 -1.34
N GLN A 50 -9.36 -8.16 -2.08
CA GLN A 50 -7.97 -8.50 -2.37
C GLN A 50 -7.31 -7.45 -3.27
N GLN A 51 -8.01 -6.95 -4.29
CA GLN A 51 -7.51 -5.84 -5.11
C GLN A 51 -7.14 -4.63 -4.24
N ALA A 52 -8.02 -4.26 -3.30
CA ALA A 52 -7.77 -3.15 -2.37
C ALA A 52 -6.58 -3.40 -1.43
N MET A 53 -6.41 -4.62 -0.92
CA MET A 53 -5.24 -4.98 -0.11
C MET A 53 -3.94 -4.93 -0.92
N TYR A 54 -3.95 -5.47 -2.14
CA TYR A 54 -2.79 -5.49 -3.03
C TYR A 54 -2.39 -4.07 -3.45
N LEU A 55 -3.37 -3.21 -3.74
CA LEU A 55 -3.14 -1.78 -3.98
C LEU A 55 -2.41 -1.15 -2.80
N SER A 56 -2.94 -1.29 -1.58
CA SER A 56 -2.31 -0.71 -0.38
C SER A 56 -0.87 -1.19 -0.20
N ARG A 57 -0.63 -2.51 -0.27
CA ARG A 57 0.70 -3.11 -0.11
C ARG A 57 1.67 -2.68 -1.21
N ALA A 58 1.22 -2.67 -2.46
CA ALA A 58 2.05 -2.27 -3.59
C ALA A 58 2.50 -0.81 -3.48
N TYR A 59 1.60 0.09 -3.09
CA TYR A 59 1.96 1.50 -2.87
C TYR A 59 2.95 1.66 -1.72
N LEU A 60 2.71 1.02 -0.57
CA LEU A 60 3.60 1.09 0.58
C LEU A 60 5.01 0.58 0.26
N LEU A 61 5.12 -0.56 -0.43
CA LEU A 61 6.39 -1.17 -0.84
C LEU A 61 7.10 -0.35 -1.92
N ALA A 62 6.38 0.17 -2.90
CA ALA A 62 6.97 1.02 -3.94
C ALA A 62 7.50 2.34 -3.33
N LEU A 63 6.73 2.97 -2.44
CA LEU A 63 7.17 4.19 -1.74
C LEU A 63 8.39 3.92 -0.85
N SER A 64 8.46 2.76 -0.16
CA SER A 64 9.63 2.42 0.65
C SER A 64 10.88 2.12 -0.17
N ALA A 65 10.71 1.65 -1.41
CA ALA A 65 11.79 1.49 -2.39
C ALA A 65 12.20 2.81 -3.10
N GLY A 66 11.61 3.95 -2.73
CA GLY A 66 11.94 5.25 -3.30
C GLY A 66 11.37 5.47 -4.71
N VAL A 67 10.25 4.81 -5.05
CA VAL A 67 9.47 5.13 -6.25
C VAL A 67 8.78 6.47 -6.04
N GLU A 68 8.94 7.40 -6.98
CA GLU A 68 8.38 8.75 -6.85
C GLU A 68 6.96 8.87 -7.37
N LYS A 69 6.60 8.05 -8.36
CA LYS A 69 5.25 8.04 -8.97
C LYS A 69 4.79 6.63 -9.22
N ILE A 70 3.56 6.37 -8.81
CA ILE A 70 2.90 5.07 -8.93
C ILE A 70 1.55 5.32 -9.58
N CYS A 71 1.39 4.84 -10.80
CA CYS A 71 0.18 4.98 -11.59
C CYS A 71 -0.56 3.65 -11.57
N TRP A 72 -1.69 3.62 -10.85
CA TRP A 72 -2.57 2.46 -10.86
C TRP A 72 -3.23 2.31 -12.23
N TYR A 73 -3.13 1.11 -12.80
CA TYR A 73 -3.92 0.73 -13.95
C TYR A 73 -5.16 -0.02 -13.44
N THR A 74 -6.37 0.52 -13.56
CA THR A 74 -6.76 1.81 -14.17
C THR A 74 -7.84 2.51 -13.33
N LEU A 75 -8.30 3.70 -13.74
CA LEU A 75 -9.29 4.46 -12.99
C LEU A 75 -10.67 3.80 -12.97
N GLU A 76 -11.17 3.39 -14.13
CA GLU A 76 -12.53 2.85 -14.32
C GLU A 76 -12.44 1.49 -15.02
N ASP A 77 -13.35 0.57 -14.67
CA ASP A 77 -13.53 -0.67 -15.41
C ASP A 77 -13.94 -0.40 -16.86
N GLU A 78 -13.63 -1.32 -17.76
CA GLU A 78 -14.12 -1.26 -19.13
C GLU A 78 -15.53 -1.88 -19.26
N PRO A 79 -16.33 -1.46 -20.26
CA PRO A 79 -17.58 -2.12 -20.58
C PRO A 79 -17.30 -3.56 -21.04
N GLY A 80 -17.93 -4.57 -20.41
CA GLY A 80 -17.72 -5.96 -20.84
C GLY A 80 -17.88 -7.02 -19.76
N HIS A 81 -17.82 -6.65 -18.48
CA HIS A 81 -18.00 -7.48 -17.28
C HIS A 81 -17.44 -8.92 -17.34
N VAL A 82 -16.41 -9.19 -16.51
CA VAL A 82 -15.95 -10.52 -16.05
C VAL A 82 -15.50 -11.55 -17.09
N VAL A 83 -15.59 -11.26 -18.39
CA VAL A 83 -15.13 -12.16 -19.46
C VAL A 83 -13.63 -12.00 -19.72
N GLU A 84 -13.17 -10.76 -19.87
CA GLU A 84 -11.76 -10.42 -20.02
C GLU A 84 -11.23 -9.83 -18.71
N PHE A 85 -10.05 -10.26 -18.27
CA PHE A 85 -9.47 -9.77 -17.02
C PHE A 85 -9.08 -8.29 -17.11
N GLU A 86 -8.81 -7.78 -18.31
CA GLU A 86 -8.51 -6.37 -18.57
C GLU A 86 -9.68 -5.46 -18.18
N ASP A 87 -10.91 -5.95 -18.23
CA ASP A 87 -12.11 -5.14 -17.99
C ASP A 87 -12.32 -4.79 -16.51
N THR A 88 -11.60 -5.43 -15.58
CA THR A 88 -11.92 -5.38 -14.14
C THR A 88 -10.82 -4.77 -13.26
N PHE A 89 -9.87 -4.04 -13.85
CA PHE A 89 -8.78 -3.34 -13.15
C PHE A 89 -9.18 -2.03 -12.46
N GLY A 90 -10.31 -1.45 -12.84
CA GLY A 90 -10.77 -0.13 -12.40
C GLY A 90 -10.91 -0.01 -10.89
N LEU A 91 -10.66 1.19 -10.38
CA LEU A 91 -11.03 1.61 -9.02
C LEU A 91 -12.51 1.98 -8.92
N LEU A 92 -13.06 2.46 -10.03
CA LEU A 92 -14.46 2.79 -10.22
C LEU A 92 -15.09 1.71 -11.10
N PRO A 93 -16.31 1.22 -10.78
CA PRO A 93 -17.05 0.39 -11.71
C PRO A 93 -17.41 1.18 -12.97
N HIS A 94 -17.61 0.47 -14.08
CA HIS A 94 -18.18 1.05 -15.29
C HIS A 94 -19.64 1.50 -15.03
N ASP A 95 -20.00 2.67 -15.55
CA ASP A 95 -21.37 3.20 -15.52
C ASP A 95 -22.07 2.99 -16.87
N ASP A 96 -23.00 2.03 -16.93
CA ASP A 96 -23.71 1.67 -18.16
C ASP A 96 -24.70 2.75 -18.64
N ASP A 97 -25.19 3.63 -17.76
CA ASP A 97 -26.10 4.73 -18.12
C ASP A 97 -25.80 5.99 -17.28
N PRO A 98 -24.75 6.75 -17.63
CA PRO A 98 -24.37 7.96 -16.88
C PRO A 98 -25.41 9.10 -16.98
N THR A 99 -26.51 8.91 -17.71
CA THR A 99 -27.57 9.91 -17.89
C THR A 99 -28.72 9.78 -16.89
N ASP A 100 -28.82 8.64 -16.20
CA ASP A 100 -29.90 8.37 -15.26
C ASP A 100 -29.71 9.04 -13.88
N GLY A 101 -28.50 9.54 -13.61
CA GLY A 101 -28.10 10.19 -12.36
C GLY A 101 -27.69 9.22 -11.24
N THR A 102 -27.62 7.92 -11.52
CA THR A 102 -27.14 6.87 -10.62
C THR A 102 -25.63 6.71 -10.80
N VAL A 103 -24.84 7.04 -9.77
CA VAL A 103 -23.39 6.80 -9.81
C VAL A 103 -23.08 5.47 -9.13
N PRO A 104 -22.38 4.52 -9.79
CA PRO A 104 -21.95 3.29 -9.16
C PRO A 104 -21.10 3.54 -7.90
N GLU A 105 -21.29 2.71 -6.88
CA GLU A 105 -20.47 2.80 -5.68
C GLU A 105 -19.00 2.45 -6.02
N PRO A 106 -18.02 3.30 -5.66
CA PRO A 106 -16.61 3.01 -5.89
C PRO A 106 -16.17 1.68 -5.25
N LYS A 107 -15.24 0.97 -5.91
CA LYS A 107 -14.70 -0.27 -5.35
C LYS A 107 -13.93 -0.01 -4.05
N PRO A 108 -13.77 -1.01 -3.18
CA PRO A 108 -12.89 -0.92 -2.01
C PRO A 108 -11.47 -0.40 -2.33
N SER A 109 -10.94 -0.69 -3.52
CA SER A 109 -9.62 -0.22 -3.96
C SER A 109 -9.54 1.31 -4.12
N TRP A 110 -10.62 1.97 -4.54
CA TRP A 110 -10.74 3.43 -4.51
C TRP A 110 -10.61 3.98 -3.10
N ARG A 111 -11.32 3.37 -2.15
CA ARG A 111 -11.28 3.78 -0.73
C ARG A 111 -9.90 3.54 -0.11
N ALA A 112 -9.24 2.44 -0.45
CA ALA A 112 -7.87 2.15 -0.04
C ALA A 112 -6.87 3.21 -0.57
N LEU A 113 -6.97 3.57 -1.85
CA LEU A 113 -6.14 4.64 -2.42
C LEU A 113 -6.40 5.99 -1.75
N LYS A 114 -7.67 6.31 -1.47
CA LYS A 114 -8.04 7.51 -0.71
C LYS A 114 -7.43 7.49 0.70
N ALA A 115 -7.50 6.37 1.40
CA ALA A 115 -6.93 6.22 2.74
C ALA A 115 -5.41 6.42 2.72
N LEU A 116 -4.69 5.86 1.75
CA LEU A 116 -3.27 6.13 1.56
C LEU A 116 -3.00 7.63 1.37
N ALA A 117 -3.77 8.30 0.52
CA ALA A 117 -3.61 9.73 0.25
C ALA A 117 -3.90 10.60 1.49
N ASP A 118 -4.97 10.30 2.23
CA ASP A 118 -5.35 11.04 3.43
C ASP A 118 -4.34 10.82 4.58
N LEU A 119 -3.91 9.56 4.78
CA LEU A 119 -3.11 9.18 5.93
C LEU A 119 -1.62 9.46 5.70
N LEU A 120 -1.07 9.08 4.54
CA LEU A 120 0.34 9.29 4.21
C LEU A 120 0.61 10.62 3.52
N GLY A 121 -0.41 11.41 3.18
CA GLY A 121 -0.25 12.71 2.53
C GLY A 121 0.79 13.61 3.21
N GLY A 122 1.76 14.11 2.44
CA GLY A 122 2.84 14.97 2.94
C GLY A 122 3.95 14.25 3.71
N THR A 123 3.86 12.93 3.89
CA THR A 123 4.93 12.11 4.47
C THR A 123 5.87 11.57 3.39
N ARG A 124 7.02 11.05 3.82
CA ARG A 124 7.95 10.27 3.01
C ARG A 124 8.31 9.01 3.77
N PHE A 125 8.69 7.96 3.05
CA PHE A 125 9.27 6.80 3.70
C PHE A 125 10.47 7.24 4.55
N ASP A 126 10.47 6.78 5.79
CA ASP A 126 11.53 7.06 6.76
C ASP A 126 12.42 5.83 6.95
N VAL A 127 11.82 4.73 7.40
CA VAL A 127 12.57 3.53 7.78
C VAL A 127 11.67 2.29 7.79
N ASP A 128 12.28 1.14 7.50
CA ASP A 128 11.71 -0.16 7.82
C ASP A 128 11.99 -0.48 9.30
N MET A 129 10.92 -0.53 10.10
CA MET A 129 10.98 -0.81 11.53
C MET A 129 10.96 -2.31 11.84
N SER A 130 10.76 -3.19 10.85
CA SER A 130 10.76 -4.65 11.06
C SER A 130 12.02 -5.15 11.79
N PRO A 131 13.26 -4.69 11.46
CA PRO A 131 14.46 -5.07 12.21
C PRO A 131 14.47 -4.56 13.65
N HIS A 132 13.93 -3.37 13.92
CA HIS A 132 13.88 -2.79 15.27
C HIS A 132 13.05 -3.67 16.22
N TYR A 133 11.92 -4.19 15.74
CA TYR A 133 11.04 -5.07 16.50
C TYR A 133 11.37 -6.56 16.34
N SER A 134 12.46 -6.91 15.63
CA SER A 134 12.81 -8.30 15.32
C SER A 134 11.65 -9.09 14.69
N LEU A 135 10.90 -8.45 13.78
CA LEU A 135 9.73 -9.06 13.15
C LEU A 135 10.17 -10.20 12.22
N PRO A 136 9.41 -11.31 12.17
CA PRO A 136 9.72 -12.42 11.28
C PRO A 136 9.48 -12.05 9.82
N HIS A 137 10.02 -12.86 8.91
CA HIS A 137 9.74 -12.73 7.48
C HIS A 137 8.22 -12.76 7.20
N GLY A 138 7.77 -11.92 6.26
CA GLY A 138 6.36 -11.77 5.93
C GLY A 138 5.56 -10.93 6.93
N VAL A 139 6.21 -10.31 7.92
CA VAL A 139 5.62 -9.25 8.75
C VAL A 139 6.32 -7.94 8.45
N HIS A 140 5.54 -6.94 8.08
CA HIS A 140 6.03 -5.64 7.63
C HIS A 140 5.62 -4.56 8.61
N LEU A 141 6.55 -3.66 8.94
CA LEU A 141 6.28 -2.45 9.71
C LEU A 141 7.10 -1.30 9.11
N LEU A 142 6.47 -0.48 8.29
CA LEU A 142 7.10 0.62 7.58
C LEU A 142 6.71 1.94 8.22
N ARG A 143 7.68 2.84 8.43
CA ARG A 143 7.42 4.17 8.96
C ARG A 143 7.52 5.23 7.87
N PHE A 144 6.55 6.13 7.87
CA PHE A 144 6.51 7.31 7.03
C PHE A 144 6.40 8.54 7.92
N ALA A 145 7.13 9.61 7.59
CA ALA A 145 7.14 10.82 8.40
C ALA A 145 7.08 12.08 7.53
N THR A 146 6.48 13.14 8.06
CA THR A 146 6.61 14.47 7.48
C THR A 146 8.08 14.92 7.56
N PRO A 147 8.57 15.79 6.64
CA PRO A 147 9.96 16.25 6.64
C PRO A 147 10.42 16.90 7.96
N ASP A 148 9.50 17.56 8.66
CA ASP A 148 9.73 18.20 9.97
C ASP A 148 9.55 17.24 11.17
N ARG A 149 9.19 15.98 10.91
CA ARG A 149 8.87 14.95 11.90
C ARG A 149 7.73 15.34 12.85
N ALA A 150 6.87 16.29 12.49
CA ALA A 150 5.72 16.64 13.31
C ALA A 150 4.67 15.51 13.37
N ARG A 151 4.56 14.73 12.29
CA ARG A 151 3.63 13.61 12.16
C ARG A 151 4.29 12.40 11.53
N GLN A 152 3.95 11.22 12.04
CA GLN A 152 4.42 9.93 11.54
C GLN A 152 3.26 8.95 11.37
N VAL A 153 3.44 8.00 10.47
CA VAL A 153 2.50 6.92 10.18
C VAL A 153 3.27 5.61 10.10
N LEU A 154 2.92 4.66 10.94
CA LEU A 154 3.35 3.27 10.82
C LEU A 154 2.33 2.51 9.97
N ALA A 155 2.78 1.87 8.91
CA ALA A 155 1.97 0.95 8.10
C ALA A 155 2.42 -0.49 8.40
N ALA A 156 1.47 -1.35 8.79
CA ALA A 156 1.80 -2.71 9.22
C ALA A 156 0.85 -3.77 8.64
N TRP A 157 1.39 -4.94 8.25
CA TRP A 157 0.61 -6.11 7.81
C TRP A 157 1.42 -7.41 7.96
N CYS A 158 0.75 -8.56 7.82
CA CYS A 158 1.34 -9.90 7.80
C CYS A 158 0.83 -10.68 6.59
N GLU A 159 1.72 -11.31 5.81
CA GLU A 159 1.38 -11.85 4.48
C GLU A 159 0.69 -13.21 4.47
N GLU A 160 0.95 -14.08 5.44
CA GLU A 160 0.49 -15.48 5.36
C GLU A 160 -0.33 -15.92 6.57
N SER A 161 -0.38 -15.10 7.63
CA SER A 161 -1.01 -15.48 8.88
C SER A 161 -1.44 -14.25 9.69
N GLN A 162 -1.80 -14.49 10.95
CA GLN A 162 -1.96 -13.43 11.92
C GLN A 162 -0.67 -13.28 12.73
N TYR A 163 -0.27 -12.04 12.96
CA TYR A 163 0.86 -11.73 13.83
C TYR A 163 0.44 -10.74 14.91
N ARG A 164 0.79 -11.05 16.16
CA ARG A 164 0.51 -10.19 17.30
C ARG A 164 1.68 -9.22 17.46
N LEU A 165 1.45 -7.97 17.11
CA LEU A 165 2.42 -6.89 17.19
C LEU A 165 2.13 -6.03 18.42
N SER A 166 3.15 -5.75 19.23
CA SER A 166 3.06 -4.74 20.27
C SER A 166 3.94 -3.55 19.92
N VAL A 167 3.35 -2.35 19.91
CA VAL A 167 4.00 -1.10 19.53
C VAL A 167 3.54 0.03 20.46
N GLU A 168 4.49 0.86 20.84
CA GLU A 168 4.28 2.09 21.60
C GLU A 168 4.60 3.28 20.67
N PRO A 169 4.05 4.48 20.95
CA PRO A 169 4.48 5.68 20.25
C PRO A 169 5.99 5.90 20.42
N ASP A 170 6.63 6.50 19.41
CA ASP A 170 8.03 6.91 19.51
C ASP A 170 8.23 7.87 20.70
N ASP A 171 9.46 7.92 21.25
CA ASP A 171 9.81 8.84 22.34
C ASP A 171 9.46 10.29 21.97
N GLY A 172 8.60 10.92 22.77
CA GLY A 172 8.12 12.27 22.51
C GLY A 172 6.96 12.36 21.50
N TYR A 173 6.31 11.25 21.19
CA TYR A 173 5.10 11.18 20.36
C TYR A 173 3.90 10.67 21.16
N ARG A 174 2.71 10.78 20.55
CA ARG A 174 1.47 10.17 21.03
C ARG A 174 0.67 9.65 19.85
N TRP A 175 -0.11 8.60 20.06
CA TRP A 175 -1.11 8.16 19.08
C TRP A 175 -2.14 9.26 18.80
N GLU A 176 -2.38 9.53 17.52
CA GLU A 176 -3.53 10.31 17.05
C GLU A 176 -4.73 9.40 16.78
N GLY A 177 -4.47 8.22 16.22
CA GLY A 177 -5.51 7.26 15.86
C GLY A 177 -4.94 6.10 15.05
N TRP A 178 -5.67 4.99 15.07
CA TRP A 178 -5.37 3.79 14.30
C TRP A 178 -6.48 3.57 13.28
N TYR A 179 -6.12 3.16 12.08
CA TYR A 179 -7.03 3.05 10.95
C TYR A 179 -6.83 1.73 10.20
N ASP A 180 -7.90 1.17 9.65
CA ASP A 180 -7.80 0.06 8.71
C ASP A 180 -7.30 0.52 7.33
N PHE A 181 -7.03 -0.44 6.44
CA PHE A 181 -6.57 -0.15 5.08
C PHE A 181 -7.54 0.66 4.21
N LEU A 182 -8.81 0.83 4.64
CA LEU A 182 -9.84 1.63 3.97
C LEU A 182 -10.03 3.00 4.62
N GLY A 183 -9.26 3.32 5.67
CA GLY A 183 -9.28 4.60 6.38
C GLY A 183 -10.33 4.70 7.48
N ALA A 184 -11.01 3.61 7.83
CA ALA A 184 -11.93 3.60 8.96
C ALA A 184 -11.15 3.49 10.28
N PRO A 185 -11.54 4.23 11.34
CA PRO A 185 -10.87 4.14 12.63
C PRO A 185 -11.05 2.75 13.23
N LEU A 186 -9.99 2.19 13.80
CA LEU A 186 -10.03 0.94 14.55
C LEU A 186 -10.47 1.22 15.99
N GLU A 187 -11.50 0.50 16.44
CA GLU A 187 -11.93 0.55 17.84
C GLU A 187 -10.96 -0.24 18.71
N GLY A 188 -10.15 0.47 19.50
CA GLY A 188 -9.15 -0.11 20.39
C GLY A 188 -7.81 0.58 20.24
N GLY A 189 -7.49 1.45 21.20
CA GLY A 189 -6.15 2.01 21.39
C GLY A 189 -5.53 1.32 22.60
N GLY A 190 -4.62 0.39 22.34
CA GLY A 190 -3.84 -0.31 23.36
C GLY A 190 -2.48 -0.67 22.79
N ASP A 191 -1.60 -1.29 23.57
CA ASP A 191 -0.21 -1.56 23.16
C ASP A 191 -0.09 -2.73 22.17
N GLU A 192 -1.19 -3.32 21.69
CA GLU A 192 -1.19 -4.60 20.98
C GLU A 192 -2.21 -4.64 19.83
N LEU A 193 -1.78 -5.19 18.69
CA LEU A 193 -2.53 -5.29 17.45
C LEU A 193 -2.39 -6.69 16.83
N ILE A 194 -3.46 -7.20 16.25
CA ILE A 194 -3.42 -8.42 15.41
C ILE A 194 -3.30 -8.02 13.95
N LEU A 195 -2.09 -8.14 13.41
CA LEU A 195 -1.82 -7.98 12.00
C LEU A 195 -2.42 -9.13 11.20
N THR A 196 -2.88 -8.81 10.00
CA THR A 196 -3.37 -9.75 8.98
C THR A 196 -2.82 -9.31 7.63
N GLU A 197 -3.24 -9.93 6.53
CA GLU A 197 -2.92 -9.47 5.18
C GLU A 197 -3.43 -8.06 4.86
N ARG A 198 -4.39 -7.56 5.64
CA ARG A 198 -4.91 -6.19 5.56
C ARG A 198 -3.94 -5.24 6.26
N PRO A 199 -3.42 -4.23 5.54
CA PRO A 199 -2.68 -3.17 6.19
C PRO A 199 -3.51 -2.45 7.24
N VAL A 200 -2.80 -1.97 8.25
CA VAL A 200 -3.31 -0.98 9.19
C VAL A 200 -2.38 0.23 9.19
N TYR A 201 -2.89 1.36 9.62
CA TYR A 201 -2.15 2.60 9.73
C TYR A 201 -2.26 3.15 11.14
N LEU A 202 -1.12 3.27 11.84
CA LEU A 202 -1.04 3.85 13.16
C LEU A 202 -0.43 5.25 13.03
N VAL A 203 -1.21 6.28 13.32
CA VAL A 203 -0.80 7.67 13.17
C VAL A 203 -0.38 8.21 14.52
N GLU A 204 0.77 8.88 14.57
CA GLU A 204 1.27 9.55 15.75
C GLU A 204 1.77 10.97 15.44
N SER A 205 1.70 11.85 16.44
CA SER A 205 2.24 13.20 16.36
C SER A 205 3.15 13.55 17.52
N ARG A 206 4.11 14.41 17.20
CA ARG A 206 5.10 14.88 18.15
C ARG A 206 4.43 15.69 19.25
N LEU A 207 4.78 15.40 20.50
CA LEU A 207 4.45 16.23 21.64
C LEU A 207 5.20 17.55 21.53
N PHE A 208 4.46 18.65 21.51
CA PHE A 208 5.05 19.97 21.65
C PHE A 208 5.27 20.24 23.15
N GLU A 209 6.50 20.58 23.53
CA GLU A 209 6.74 21.18 24.85
C GLU A 209 6.01 22.54 24.89
N LEU A 210 5.17 22.72 25.91
CA LEU A 210 4.49 23.98 26.21
C LEU A 210 5.44 25.01 26.82
#